data_AF-A0A968NTF3-F1
#
_entry.id   AF-A0A968NTF3-F1
#
_cell.length_a   1.000
_cell.length_b   1.000
_cell.length_c   1.000
_cell.angle_alpha   90.00
_cell.angle_beta   90.00
_cell.angle_gamma   90.00
#
_symmetry.space_group_name_H-M   'P 1'
#
loop_
_entity.id
_entity.type
_entity.pdbx_description
1 polymer ?
#
loop_
_entity_poly.entity_id
_entity_poly.type
_entity_poly.pdbx_seq_one_letter_code
_entity_poly.pdbx_strand_id
1 'polypeptide(L)'
;TAQTQATFDRALVDWRDRLLTQNNLDYSKDIRPWVGEEVTIAFLSPSNPDPTATPSNETPIDGQQTPVILAPIANAARAQQIFANRQSQAQSREYKGESIGSIQQDGKSYAYTVVDDRLIAISPDAKAIEQVIDTEQSGDSIVKTPGFAQAVNRLETSQPFARTYLNVPAMNAVLAASATQPLPLQILTPLQRNQGMAATATIESDGIRVQGTSWLSADDEIRNRVTNSAERMPNILPADTLIMTSGGNLRQLWQDYSDRVTAPTELSPDNFRRAIGSTTGLDLDKDLIEWMSGEFAIGLVPFTQTGTAPSAGVMLLVQASDRRAADAAFVKLDEAMKTRYQFEVSPAEIGGKPVTNWTSPFSAIRVTRGWLDGNVAFLALNGSIAQSILPQTTAPLAADPAFQAATTSTLNPNSGRFYLNLDRLTQQDTPFLLFPLLPPQTREFVEAMQSIGATGAVVDDRTTRYDVLVRLRKNEDIKPLPSPTNP
;
A
#
# COMPACT_ATOMS: atom_id res chain seq x y z
N THR A 1 16.90 8.19 -9.96
CA THR A 1 18.28 8.67 -10.19
C THR A 1 18.70 8.27 -11.60
N ALA A 2 19.88 8.67 -12.09
CA ALA A 2 20.37 8.21 -13.40
C ALA A 2 20.53 6.68 -13.46
N GLN A 3 20.95 6.06 -12.35
CA GLN A 3 21.06 4.61 -12.23
C GLN A 3 19.70 3.91 -12.31
N THR A 4 18.74 4.32 -11.47
CA THR A 4 17.38 3.73 -11.49
C THR A 4 16.70 3.92 -12.85
N GLN A 5 16.93 5.07 -13.51
CA GLN A 5 16.44 5.30 -14.88
C GLN A 5 17.03 4.28 -15.85
N ALA A 6 18.35 4.06 -15.83
CA ALA A 6 18.99 3.08 -16.70
C ALA A 6 18.50 1.64 -16.45
N THR A 7 18.24 1.29 -15.19
CA THR A 7 17.66 -0.01 -14.81
C THR A 7 16.23 -0.15 -15.31
N PHE A 8 15.40 0.89 -15.16
CA PHE A 8 14.04 0.91 -15.68
C PHE A 8 14.00 0.85 -17.22
N ASP A 9 14.84 1.62 -17.90
CA ASP A 9 14.96 1.62 -19.35
C ASP A 9 15.36 0.24 -19.88
N ARG A 10 16.29 -0.45 -19.20
CA ARG A 10 16.66 -1.82 -19.52
C ARG A 10 15.48 -2.77 -19.34
N ALA A 11 14.73 -2.66 -18.25
CA ALA A 11 13.55 -3.48 -18.02
C ALA A 11 12.48 -3.28 -19.11
N LEU A 12 12.26 -2.04 -19.57
CA LEU A 12 11.35 -1.75 -20.68
C LEU A 12 11.83 -2.34 -22.01
N VAL A 13 13.14 -2.25 -22.30
CA VAL A 13 13.75 -2.87 -23.48
C VAL A 13 13.61 -4.39 -23.43
N ASP A 14 13.92 -5.02 -22.30
CA ASP A 14 13.81 -6.47 -22.12
C ASP A 14 12.35 -6.94 -22.25
N TRP A 15 11.39 -6.18 -21.74
CA TRP A 15 9.96 -6.45 -21.91
C TRP A 15 9.54 -6.33 -23.37
N ARG A 16 9.92 -5.24 -24.06
CA ARG A 16 9.64 -5.08 -25.49
C ARG A 16 10.22 -6.25 -26.28
N ASP A 17 11.48 -6.59 -26.04
CA ASP A 17 12.16 -7.60 -26.85
C ASP A 17 11.60 -9.00 -26.60
N ARG A 18 11.27 -9.33 -25.35
CA ARG A 18 10.64 -10.60 -24.98
C ARG A 18 9.21 -10.75 -25.47
N LEU A 19 8.40 -9.69 -25.35
CA LEU A 19 6.98 -9.76 -25.68
C LEU A 19 6.72 -9.52 -27.17
N LEU A 20 7.57 -8.74 -27.84
CA LEU A 20 7.33 -8.32 -29.22
C LEU A 20 8.41 -8.79 -30.18
N THR A 21 9.67 -8.40 -29.98
CA THR A 21 10.74 -8.63 -30.95
C THR A 21 11.01 -10.12 -31.19
N GLN A 22 11.12 -10.92 -30.12
CA GLN A 22 11.27 -12.39 -30.18
C GLN A 22 10.08 -13.05 -30.89
N ASN A 23 8.93 -12.39 -30.86
CA ASN A 23 7.68 -12.86 -31.42
C ASN A 23 7.43 -12.36 -32.86
N ASN A 24 8.43 -11.77 -33.51
CA ASN A 24 8.31 -11.11 -34.82
C ASN A 24 7.13 -10.12 -34.84
N LEU A 25 6.99 -9.36 -33.76
CA LEU A 25 6.00 -8.29 -33.60
C LEU A 25 6.71 -6.94 -33.44
N ASP A 26 6.23 -5.94 -34.16
CA ASP A 26 6.60 -4.53 -34.01
C ASP A 26 5.37 -3.77 -33.49
N TYR A 27 5.48 -3.13 -32.33
CA TYR A 27 4.34 -2.41 -31.73
C TYR A 27 3.72 -1.39 -32.70
N SER A 28 4.54 -0.65 -33.45
CA SER A 28 4.06 0.42 -34.34
C SER A 28 3.37 -0.11 -35.59
N LYS A 29 3.76 -1.31 -36.06
CA LYS A 29 3.25 -1.91 -37.31
C LYS A 29 2.16 -2.95 -37.07
N ASP A 30 2.33 -3.80 -36.06
CA ASP A 30 1.50 -4.98 -35.83
C ASP A 30 0.42 -4.79 -34.75
N ILE A 31 0.55 -3.79 -33.86
CA ILE A 31 -0.35 -3.63 -32.70
C ILE A 31 -1.06 -2.26 -32.70
N ARG A 32 -0.29 -1.17 -32.61
CA ARG A 32 -0.77 0.22 -32.54
C ARG A 32 -1.80 0.59 -33.63
N PRO A 33 -1.73 0.11 -34.88
CA PRO A 33 -2.67 0.53 -35.93
C PRO A 33 -4.13 0.09 -35.73
N TRP A 34 -4.38 -0.87 -34.83
CA TRP A 34 -5.73 -1.42 -34.62
C TRP A 34 -6.18 -1.50 -33.18
N VAL A 35 -5.27 -1.59 -32.20
CA VAL A 35 -5.63 -1.75 -30.79
C VAL A 35 -6.21 -0.45 -30.20
N GLY A 36 -7.14 -0.58 -29.26
CA GLY A 36 -7.65 0.52 -28.45
C GLY A 36 -6.60 1.10 -27.49
N GLU A 37 -6.99 2.18 -26.80
CA GLU A 37 -6.11 2.91 -25.88
C GLU A 37 -5.81 2.13 -24.59
N GLU A 38 -6.67 1.19 -24.22
CA GLU A 38 -6.56 0.40 -22.99
C GLU A 38 -6.53 -1.11 -23.31
N VAL A 39 -5.62 -1.85 -22.69
CA VAL A 39 -5.56 -3.32 -22.73
C VAL A 39 -5.77 -3.84 -21.31
N THR A 40 -6.59 -4.87 -21.16
CA THR A 40 -6.84 -5.51 -19.86
C THR A 40 -6.06 -6.81 -19.76
N ILE A 41 -5.42 -7.04 -18.61
CA ILE A 41 -4.85 -8.33 -18.24
C ILE A 41 -5.66 -8.85 -17.05
N ALA A 42 -6.39 -9.94 -17.27
CA ALA A 42 -7.15 -10.63 -16.25
C ALA A 42 -6.41 -11.90 -15.82
N PHE A 43 -6.37 -12.17 -14.52
CA PHE A 43 -5.80 -13.41 -13.99
C PHE A 43 -6.95 -14.30 -13.50
N LEU A 44 -7.13 -15.43 -14.18
CA LEU A 44 -8.19 -16.38 -13.89
C LEU A 44 -7.66 -17.53 -13.02
N SER A 45 -8.52 -18.12 -12.22
CA SER A 45 -8.22 -19.36 -11.50
C SER A 45 -7.84 -20.47 -12.48
N PRO A 46 -6.85 -21.32 -12.17
CA PRO A 46 -6.44 -22.37 -13.09
C PRO A 46 -7.56 -23.38 -13.28
N SER A 47 -7.75 -23.82 -14.52
CA SER A 47 -8.70 -24.90 -14.83
C SER A 47 -8.20 -26.28 -14.35
N ASN A 48 -6.89 -26.43 -14.12
CA ASN A 48 -6.21 -27.60 -13.56
C ASN A 48 -5.06 -27.12 -12.66
N PRO A 49 -5.23 -27.01 -11.34
CA PRO A 49 -4.13 -26.67 -10.45
C PRO A 49 -3.09 -27.80 -10.46
N ASP A 50 -1.83 -27.49 -10.74
CA ASP A 50 -0.71 -28.42 -10.52
C ASP A 50 -0.35 -28.40 -9.03
N PRO A 51 -0.57 -29.49 -8.28
CA PRO A 51 -0.25 -29.55 -6.86
C PRO A 51 1.25 -29.58 -6.57
N THR A 52 2.11 -29.71 -7.60
CA THR A 52 3.57 -29.77 -7.48
C THR A 52 4.29 -28.48 -7.88
N ALA A 53 3.57 -27.49 -8.43
CA ALA A 53 4.13 -26.20 -8.77
C ALA A 53 4.57 -25.45 -7.50
N THR A 54 5.88 -25.26 -7.32
CA THR A 54 6.39 -24.43 -6.23
C THR A 54 6.13 -22.96 -6.54
N PRO A 55 5.48 -22.21 -5.64
CA PRO A 55 5.33 -20.77 -5.79
C PRO A 55 6.73 -20.14 -5.90
N SER A 56 6.97 -19.34 -6.94
CA SER A 56 8.24 -18.65 -7.10
C SER A 56 8.32 -17.46 -6.13
N ASN A 57 9.47 -17.29 -5.48
CA ASN A 57 9.68 -16.21 -4.49
C ASN A 57 9.78 -14.80 -5.12
N GLU A 58 9.72 -14.70 -6.46
CA GLU A 58 9.96 -13.45 -7.18
C GLU A 58 8.67 -12.63 -7.38
N THR A 59 7.50 -13.26 -7.35
CA THR A 59 6.19 -12.57 -7.35
C THR A 59 5.12 -13.39 -6.61
N PRO A 60 4.33 -12.80 -5.69
CA PRO A 60 3.28 -13.51 -4.92
C PRO A 60 2.16 -14.17 -5.74
N ILE A 61 2.18 -14.00 -7.07
CA ILE A 61 1.10 -14.33 -8.02
C ILE A 61 1.54 -15.44 -9.00
N ASP A 62 2.81 -15.85 -8.95
CA ASP A 62 3.36 -16.76 -9.95
C ASP A 62 3.24 -18.23 -9.51
N GLY A 63 2.59 -19.02 -10.36
CA GLY A 63 2.53 -20.49 -10.22
C GLY A 63 1.17 -21.13 -10.46
N GLN A 64 0.05 -20.41 -10.38
CA GLN A 64 -1.28 -21.03 -10.51
C GLN A 64 -2.33 -20.21 -11.27
N GLN A 65 -2.10 -18.95 -11.64
CA GLN A 65 -3.13 -18.17 -12.35
C GLN A 65 -2.93 -18.19 -13.86
N THR A 66 -4.03 -18.27 -14.62
CA THR A 66 -4.02 -18.24 -16.08
C THR A 66 -4.29 -16.81 -16.56
N PRO A 67 -3.30 -16.12 -17.18
CA PRO A 67 -3.49 -14.77 -17.68
C PRO A 67 -4.31 -14.77 -18.97
N VAL A 68 -5.21 -13.80 -19.10
CA VAL A 68 -5.95 -13.49 -20.31
C VAL A 68 -5.75 -12.02 -20.64
N ILE A 69 -5.27 -11.76 -21.86
CA ILE A 69 -5.16 -10.41 -22.41
C ILE A 69 -6.42 -10.13 -23.21
N LEU A 70 -7.10 -9.03 -22.90
CA LEU A 70 -8.24 -8.51 -23.65
C LEU A 70 -7.82 -7.19 -24.31
N ALA A 71 -7.72 -7.20 -25.64
CA ALA A 71 -7.29 -6.06 -26.45
C ALA A 71 -8.46 -5.55 -27.31
N PRO A 72 -9.01 -4.35 -27.04
CA PRO A 72 -10.06 -3.75 -27.84
C PRO A 72 -9.60 -3.47 -29.27
N ILE A 73 -10.51 -3.60 -30.23
CA ILE A 73 -10.31 -3.33 -31.65
C ILE A 73 -10.84 -1.93 -31.95
N ALA A 74 -9.94 -0.95 -32.04
CA ALA A 74 -10.27 0.41 -32.46
C ALA A 74 -10.40 0.55 -33.99
N ASN A 75 -9.73 -0.33 -34.76
CA ASN A 75 -9.83 -0.34 -36.23
C ASN A 75 -9.94 -1.77 -36.78
N ALA A 76 -11.18 -2.21 -37.01
CA ALA A 76 -11.48 -3.56 -37.51
C ALA A 76 -10.84 -3.87 -38.87
N ALA A 77 -10.81 -2.92 -39.79
CA ALA A 77 -10.22 -3.11 -41.13
C ALA A 77 -8.70 -3.36 -41.03
N ARG A 78 -8.00 -2.61 -40.17
CA ARG A 78 -6.57 -2.82 -39.92
C ARG A 78 -6.29 -4.12 -39.18
N ALA A 79 -7.12 -4.46 -38.18
CA ALA A 79 -7.03 -5.74 -37.50
C ALA A 79 -7.16 -6.89 -38.51
N GLN A 80 -8.23 -6.92 -39.32
CA GLN A 80 -8.44 -7.94 -40.34
C GLN A 80 -7.26 -8.05 -41.32
N GLN A 81 -6.72 -6.93 -41.79
CA GLN A 81 -5.56 -6.92 -42.68
C GLN A 81 -4.32 -7.58 -42.04
N ILE A 82 -4.06 -7.30 -40.76
CA ILE A 82 -2.90 -7.84 -40.04
C ILE A 82 -3.12 -9.32 -39.68
N PHE A 83 -4.31 -9.67 -39.20
CA PHE A 83 -4.63 -11.04 -38.78
C PHE A 83 -4.84 -12.00 -39.95
N ALA A 84 -5.37 -11.57 -41.10
CA ALA A 84 -5.53 -12.43 -42.27
C ALA A 84 -4.19 -13.05 -42.74
N ASN A 85 -3.10 -12.28 -42.64
CA ASN A 85 -1.76 -12.77 -42.97
C ASN A 85 -1.28 -13.85 -42.00
N ARG A 86 -1.72 -13.82 -40.73
CA ARG A 86 -1.30 -14.74 -39.66
C ARG A 86 -2.25 -15.92 -39.44
N GLN A 87 -3.54 -15.78 -39.78
CA GLN A 87 -4.55 -16.83 -39.69
C GLN A 87 -4.26 -18.04 -40.60
N SER A 88 -3.55 -17.83 -41.71
CA SER A 88 -3.15 -18.91 -42.62
C SER A 88 -2.26 -20.00 -41.98
N GLN A 89 -1.74 -19.75 -40.78
CA GLN A 89 -0.87 -20.66 -40.02
C GLN A 89 -1.53 -21.21 -38.75
N ALA A 90 -2.75 -20.79 -38.42
CA ALA A 90 -3.42 -21.14 -37.18
C ALA A 90 -4.34 -22.36 -37.33
N GLN A 91 -4.28 -23.27 -36.36
CA GLN A 91 -5.32 -24.29 -36.20
C GLN A 91 -6.55 -23.64 -35.57
N SER A 92 -7.74 -23.88 -36.11
CA SER A 92 -8.99 -23.36 -35.55
C SER A 92 -9.89 -24.50 -35.07
N ARG A 93 -10.60 -24.25 -33.96
CA ARG A 93 -11.71 -25.06 -33.46
C ARG A 93 -12.90 -24.18 -33.13
N GLU A 94 -14.10 -24.70 -33.28
CA GLU A 94 -15.31 -24.01 -32.85
C GLU A 94 -15.64 -24.30 -31.39
N TYR A 95 -16.14 -23.28 -30.68
CA TYR A 95 -16.68 -23.39 -29.34
C TYR A 95 -17.89 -22.46 -29.21
N LYS A 96 -19.09 -23.01 -28.99
CA LYS A 96 -20.36 -22.27 -28.83
C LYS A 96 -20.60 -21.19 -29.91
N GLY A 97 -20.24 -21.50 -31.16
CA GLY A 97 -20.41 -20.60 -32.31
C GLY A 97 -19.27 -19.61 -32.54
N GLU A 98 -18.25 -19.59 -31.67
CA GLU A 98 -17.05 -18.76 -31.81
C GLU A 98 -15.85 -19.59 -32.29
N SER A 99 -15.00 -18.99 -33.12
CA SER A 99 -13.80 -19.63 -33.66
C SER A 99 -12.59 -19.35 -32.78
N ILE A 100 -12.09 -20.37 -32.08
CA ILE A 100 -10.86 -20.30 -31.29
C ILE A 100 -9.67 -20.73 -32.14
N GLY A 101 -8.79 -19.79 -32.45
CA GLY A 101 -7.52 -20.04 -33.11
C GLY A 101 -6.41 -20.41 -32.13
N SER A 102 -5.42 -21.17 -32.60
CA SER A 102 -4.19 -21.48 -31.88
C SER A 102 -2.97 -21.06 -32.70
N ILE A 103 -2.05 -20.33 -32.07
CA ILE A 103 -0.74 -19.98 -32.64
C ILE A 103 0.38 -20.66 -31.84
N GLN A 104 1.38 -21.18 -32.55
CA GLN A 104 2.61 -21.68 -31.94
C GLN A 104 3.68 -20.61 -32.02
N GLN A 105 4.33 -20.32 -30.89
CA GLN A 105 5.32 -19.27 -30.77
C GLN A 105 6.36 -19.67 -29.72
N ASP A 106 7.64 -19.75 -30.11
CA ASP A 106 8.75 -20.21 -29.25
C ASP A 106 8.48 -21.52 -28.51
N GLY A 107 7.83 -22.48 -29.19
CA GLY A 107 7.47 -23.78 -28.62
C GLY A 107 6.31 -23.74 -27.61
N LYS A 108 5.64 -22.59 -27.45
CA LYS A 108 4.44 -22.42 -26.63
C LYS A 108 3.22 -22.19 -27.51
N SER A 109 2.10 -22.77 -27.10
CA SER A 109 0.81 -22.60 -27.76
C SER A 109 0.03 -21.47 -27.09
N TYR A 110 -0.53 -20.55 -27.88
CA TYR A 110 -1.44 -19.53 -27.40
C TYR A 110 -2.79 -19.66 -28.12
N ALA A 111 -3.86 -19.62 -27.36
CA ALA A 111 -5.21 -19.57 -27.88
C ALA A 111 -5.68 -18.12 -28.02
N TYR A 112 -6.45 -17.83 -29.07
CA TYR A 112 -7.05 -16.53 -29.27
C TYR A 112 -8.43 -16.63 -29.88
N THR A 113 -9.27 -15.62 -29.63
CA THR A 113 -10.56 -15.45 -30.30
C THR A 113 -10.87 -13.96 -30.45
N VAL A 114 -11.65 -13.62 -31.47
CA VAL A 114 -12.36 -12.33 -31.51
C VAL A 114 -13.68 -12.51 -30.75
N VAL A 115 -14.06 -11.54 -29.94
CA VAL A 115 -15.31 -11.55 -29.16
C VAL A 115 -16.13 -10.32 -29.55
N ASP A 116 -17.38 -10.52 -29.93
CA ASP A 116 -18.35 -9.49 -30.34
C ASP A 116 -17.81 -8.51 -31.41
N ASP A 117 -16.90 -8.96 -32.28
CA ASP A 117 -16.17 -8.14 -33.28
C ASP A 117 -15.47 -6.88 -32.72
N ARG A 118 -15.30 -6.80 -31.39
CA ARG A 118 -14.84 -5.58 -30.69
C ARG A 118 -13.56 -5.78 -29.89
N LEU A 119 -13.22 -7.01 -29.52
CA LEU A 119 -12.02 -7.29 -28.75
C LEU A 119 -11.39 -8.60 -29.17
N ILE A 120 -10.08 -8.71 -28.93
CA ILE A 120 -9.31 -9.94 -29.09
C ILE A 120 -8.92 -10.42 -27.71
N ALA A 121 -9.29 -11.67 -27.40
CA ALA A 121 -8.85 -12.36 -26.21
C ALA A 121 -7.68 -13.28 -26.56
N ILE A 122 -6.60 -13.24 -25.76
CA ILE A 122 -5.38 -14.06 -25.96
C ILE A 122 -4.98 -14.67 -24.62
N SER A 123 -4.66 -15.96 -24.62
CA SER A 123 -4.29 -16.71 -23.42
C SER A 123 -3.35 -17.88 -23.76
N PRO A 124 -2.42 -18.28 -22.88
CA PRO A 124 -1.69 -19.54 -23.03
C PRO A 124 -2.56 -20.78 -22.80
N ASP A 125 -3.80 -20.63 -22.34
CA ASP A 125 -4.75 -21.72 -22.09
C ASP A 125 -6.06 -21.49 -22.86
N ALA A 126 -6.42 -22.46 -23.70
CA ALA A 126 -7.62 -22.41 -24.51
C ALA A 126 -8.91 -22.48 -23.67
N LYS A 127 -8.88 -23.09 -22.48
CA LYS A 127 -10.03 -23.09 -21.55
C LYS A 127 -10.31 -21.71 -20.97
N ALA A 128 -9.27 -20.90 -20.77
CA ALA A 128 -9.46 -19.50 -20.37
C ALA A 128 -10.17 -18.69 -21.47
N ILE A 129 -9.92 -18.99 -22.75
CA ILE A 129 -10.69 -18.38 -23.85
C ILE A 129 -12.15 -18.85 -23.84
N GLU A 130 -12.41 -20.13 -23.59
CA GLU A 130 -13.79 -20.65 -23.41
C GLU A 130 -14.52 -19.91 -22.28
N GLN A 131 -13.84 -19.63 -21.16
CA GLN A 131 -14.42 -18.85 -20.06
C GLN A 131 -14.76 -17.41 -20.47
N VAL A 132 -13.95 -16.77 -21.31
CA VAL A 132 -14.27 -15.43 -21.84
C VAL A 132 -15.54 -15.48 -22.70
N ILE A 133 -15.64 -16.45 -23.61
CA ILE A 133 -16.82 -16.64 -24.47
C ILE A 133 -18.07 -16.90 -23.61
N ASP A 134 -17.95 -17.78 -22.62
CA ASP A 134 -19.04 -18.09 -21.70
C ASP A 134 -19.51 -16.87 -20.89
N THR A 135 -18.56 -16.04 -20.44
CA THR A 135 -18.84 -14.82 -19.69
C THR A 135 -19.59 -13.81 -20.56
N GLU A 136 -19.18 -13.65 -21.82
CA GLU A 136 -19.84 -12.74 -22.75
C GLU A 136 -21.28 -13.20 -23.07
N GLN A 137 -21.46 -14.49 -23.39
CA GLN A 137 -22.77 -15.04 -23.77
C GLN A 137 -23.77 -15.05 -22.59
N SER A 138 -23.30 -15.32 -21.37
CA SER A 138 -24.14 -15.31 -20.16
C SER A 138 -24.36 -13.91 -19.58
N GLY A 139 -23.44 -12.98 -19.87
CA GLY A 139 -23.35 -11.68 -19.24
C GLY A 139 -22.89 -11.73 -17.77
N ASP A 140 -22.41 -12.88 -17.26
CA ASP A 140 -21.97 -13.05 -15.87
C ASP A 140 -20.54 -12.51 -15.63
N SER A 141 -20.37 -11.22 -15.92
CA SER A 141 -19.08 -10.52 -15.82
C SER A 141 -18.84 -9.88 -14.45
N ILE A 142 -17.60 -9.43 -14.23
CA ILE A 142 -17.19 -8.72 -13.01
C ILE A 142 -18.04 -7.48 -12.72
N VAL A 143 -18.70 -6.90 -13.73
CA VAL A 143 -19.60 -5.74 -13.59
C VAL A 143 -20.78 -6.04 -12.66
N LYS A 144 -21.22 -7.31 -12.60
CA LYS A 144 -22.28 -7.75 -11.68
C LYS A 144 -21.79 -7.97 -10.25
N THR A 145 -20.49 -7.88 -9.98
CA THR A 145 -19.95 -8.07 -8.62
C THR A 145 -20.48 -6.97 -7.69
N PRO A 146 -21.02 -7.29 -6.51
CA PRO A 146 -21.54 -6.29 -5.58
C PRO A 146 -20.53 -5.19 -5.28
N GLY A 147 -20.95 -3.94 -5.49
CA GLY A 147 -20.13 -2.75 -5.23
C GLY A 147 -19.11 -2.39 -6.32
N PHE A 148 -18.86 -3.24 -7.32
CA PHE A 148 -17.85 -2.99 -8.36
C PHE A 148 -18.06 -1.68 -9.12
N ALA A 149 -19.25 -1.48 -9.72
CA ALA A 149 -19.53 -0.27 -10.51
C ALA A 149 -19.40 1.00 -9.67
N GLN A 150 -19.88 1.00 -8.42
CA GLN A 150 -19.74 2.13 -7.52
C GLN A 150 -18.27 2.41 -7.17
N ALA A 151 -17.48 1.36 -6.92
CA ALA A 151 -16.06 1.48 -6.59
C ALA A 151 -15.24 2.07 -7.74
N VAL A 152 -15.45 1.56 -8.96
CA VAL A 152 -14.75 2.04 -10.16
C VAL A 152 -15.16 3.48 -10.50
N ASN A 153 -16.45 3.80 -10.48
CA ASN A 153 -16.94 5.15 -10.79
C ASN A 153 -16.38 6.20 -9.81
N ARG A 154 -16.19 5.84 -8.54
CA ARG A 154 -15.55 6.75 -7.54
C ARG A 154 -14.08 7.05 -7.87
N LEU A 155 -13.41 6.19 -8.63
CA LEU A 155 -12.00 6.29 -8.99
C LEU A 155 -11.78 6.89 -10.38
N GLU A 156 -12.85 7.35 -11.04
CA GLU A 156 -12.73 7.95 -12.36
C GLU A 156 -11.85 9.20 -12.31
N THR A 157 -10.93 9.25 -13.28
CA THR A 157 -10.01 10.34 -13.51
C THR A 157 -9.86 10.53 -15.02
N SER A 158 -9.48 11.72 -15.45
CA SER A 158 -9.46 12.10 -16.87
C SER A 158 -8.42 11.35 -17.69
N GLN A 159 -7.31 10.92 -17.08
CA GLN A 159 -6.19 10.25 -17.77
C GLN A 159 -5.55 9.20 -16.86
N PRO A 160 -6.22 8.06 -16.62
CA PRO A 160 -5.63 6.97 -15.85
C PRO A 160 -4.43 6.40 -16.62
N PHE A 161 -3.34 6.13 -15.91
CA PHE A 161 -2.24 5.34 -16.45
C PHE A 161 -2.52 3.84 -16.32
N ALA A 162 -3.10 3.43 -15.19
CA ALA A 162 -3.48 2.04 -14.95
C ALA A 162 -4.69 1.98 -14.00
N ARG A 163 -5.52 0.96 -14.18
CA ARG A 163 -6.63 0.62 -13.27
C ARG A 163 -6.44 -0.81 -12.81
N THR A 164 -6.66 -1.06 -11.53
CA THR A 164 -6.57 -2.39 -10.95
C THR A 164 -7.85 -2.70 -10.18
N TYR A 165 -8.24 -3.97 -10.22
CA TYR A 165 -9.34 -4.50 -9.45
C TYR A 165 -8.93 -5.85 -8.87
N LEU A 166 -9.26 -6.06 -7.60
CA LEU A 166 -9.06 -7.32 -6.89
C LEU A 166 -10.40 -7.80 -6.36
N ASN A 167 -10.84 -8.97 -6.84
CA ASN A 167 -11.95 -9.72 -6.26
C ASN A 167 -11.41 -10.56 -5.10
N VAL A 168 -11.64 -10.12 -3.87
CA VAL A 168 -11.06 -10.73 -2.68
C VAL A 168 -11.62 -12.14 -2.42
N PRO A 169 -12.94 -12.41 -2.53
CA PRO A 169 -13.46 -13.77 -2.44
C PRO A 169 -12.84 -14.74 -3.47
N ALA A 170 -12.68 -14.30 -4.73
CA ALA A 170 -12.05 -15.12 -5.76
C ALA A 170 -10.57 -15.40 -5.46
N MET A 171 -9.84 -14.38 -5.02
CA MET A 171 -8.45 -14.53 -4.58
C MET A 171 -8.34 -15.51 -3.41
N ASN A 172 -9.21 -15.39 -2.39
CA ASN A 172 -9.22 -16.27 -1.23
C ASN A 172 -9.49 -17.73 -1.64
N ALA A 173 -10.38 -17.97 -2.61
CA ALA A 173 -10.63 -19.30 -3.15
C ALA A 173 -9.38 -19.91 -3.84
N VAL A 174 -8.64 -19.10 -4.61
CA VAL A 174 -7.37 -19.53 -5.22
C VAL A 174 -6.32 -19.82 -4.16
N LEU A 175 -6.19 -18.95 -3.15
CA LEU A 175 -5.23 -19.13 -2.06
C LEU A 175 -5.56 -20.34 -1.19
N ALA A 176 -6.83 -20.63 -0.93
CA ALA A 176 -7.25 -21.82 -0.19
C ALA A 176 -6.92 -23.13 -0.93
N ALA A 177 -6.82 -23.09 -2.26
CA ALA A 177 -6.39 -24.23 -3.08
C ALA A 177 -4.85 -24.42 -3.10
N SER A 178 -4.08 -23.40 -2.70
CA SER A 178 -2.62 -23.44 -2.56
C SER A 178 -2.22 -23.78 -1.12
N ALA A 179 -1.57 -24.92 -0.89
CA ALA A 179 -1.30 -25.46 0.46
C ALA A 179 -0.26 -24.68 1.31
N THR A 180 0.35 -23.61 0.79
CA THR A 180 1.39 -22.83 1.49
C THR A 180 1.12 -21.34 1.36
N GLN A 181 0.72 -20.68 2.46
CA GLN A 181 0.58 -19.22 2.50
C GLN A 181 1.94 -18.57 2.81
N PRO A 182 2.55 -17.83 1.86
CA PRO A 182 3.77 -17.09 2.13
C PRO A 182 3.50 -15.89 3.07
N LEU A 183 4.50 -15.55 3.89
CA LEU A 183 4.50 -14.47 4.88
C LEU A 183 3.99 -13.08 4.40
N PRO A 184 4.18 -12.64 3.13
CA PRO A 184 3.64 -11.38 2.63
C PRO A 184 2.11 -11.29 2.68
N LEU A 185 1.39 -12.42 2.59
CA LEU A 185 -0.07 -12.41 2.51
C LEU A 185 -0.75 -12.24 3.88
N GLN A 186 -0.04 -12.48 4.99
CA GLN A 186 -0.59 -12.24 6.33
C GLN A 186 -0.88 -10.75 6.57
N ILE A 187 -0.13 -9.86 5.91
CA ILE A 187 -0.36 -8.41 5.97
C ILE A 187 -1.72 -8.03 5.35
N LEU A 188 -2.26 -8.89 4.46
CA LEU A 188 -3.56 -8.70 3.83
C LEU A 188 -4.72 -9.30 4.64
N THR A 189 -4.45 -9.95 5.79
CA THR A 189 -5.51 -10.53 6.66
C THR A 189 -6.64 -9.55 6.97
N PRO A 190 -6.38 -8.27 7.31
CA PRO A 190 -7.46 -7.31 7.57
C PRO A 190 -8.35 -7.02 6.35
N LEU A 191 -7.90 -7.37 5.15
CA LEU A 191 -8.58 -7.16 3.88
C LEU A 191 -9.36 -8.40 3.43
N GLN A 192 -9.22 -9.56 4.08
CA GLN A 192 -9.89 -10.81 3.70
C GLN A 192 -11.42 -10.74 3.74
N ARG A 193 -11.95 -9.78 4.50
CA ARG A 193 -13.40 -9.52 4.65
C ARG A 193 -13.96 -8.58 3.58
N ASN A 194 -13.10 -7.99 2.76
CA ASN A 194 -13.55 -7.12 1.68
C ASN A 194 -14.19 -7.97 0.57
N GLN A 195 -15.18 -7.40 -0.11
CA GLN A 195 -15.69 -7.94 -1.37
C GLN A 195 -14.74 -7.62 -2.52
N GLY A 196 -14.16 -6.43 -2.48
CA GLY A 196 -13.23 -6.01 -3.52
C GLY A 196 -12.40 -4.81 -3.12
N MET A 197 -11.38 -4.60 -3.95
CA MET A 197 -10.52 -3.43 -3.93
C MET A 197 -10.34 -2.95 -5.36
N ALA A 198 -10.32 -1.64 -5.56
CA ALA A 198 -10.00 -1.04 -6.83
C ALA A 198 -9.01 0.09 -6.63
N ALA A 199 -8.12 0.30 -7.61
CA ALA A 199 -7.24 1.45 -7.61
C ALA A 199 -7.07 2.00 -9.02
N THR A 200 -6.78 3.30 -9.10
CA THR A 200 -6.43 4.00 -10.33
C THR A 200 -5.13 4.75 -10.09
N ALA A 201 -4.13 4.47 -10.93
CA ALA A 201 -2.85 5.14 -10.94
C ALA A 201 -2.84 6.22 -12.02
N THR A 202 -2.23 7.36 -11.71
CA THR A 202 -2.01 8.50 -12.62
C THR A 202 -0.55 8.93 -12.50
N ILE A 203 0.06 9.27 -13.65
CA ILE A 203 1.42 9.80 -13.69
C ILE A 203 1.31 11.32 -13.57
N GLU A 204 1.88 11.88 -12.50
CA GLU A 204 1.94 13.30 -12.25
C GLU A 204 3.34 13.83 -12.55
N SER A 205 3.47 15.16 -12.68
CA SER A 205 4.75 15.76 -13.00
C SER A 205 5.82 15.51 -11.94
N ASP A 206 5.46 15.20 -10.69
CA ASP A 206 6.36 14.99 -9.56
C ASP A 206 6.28 13.58 -8.94
N GLY A 207 5.54 12.65 -9.56
CA GLY A 207 5.42 11.30 -9.03
C GLY A 207 4.30 10.46 -9.64
N ILE A 208 3.90 9.43 -8.89
CA ILE A 208 2.77 8.55 -9.22
C ILE A 208 1.71 8.71 -8.14
N ARG A 209 0.51 9.13 -8.53
CA ARG A 209 -0.66 9.16 -7.64
C ARG A 209 -1.50 7.92 -7.84
N VAL A 210 -1.82 7.25 -6.75
CA VAL A 210 -2.72 6.10 -6.71
C VAL A 210 -3.92 6.45 -5.84
N GLN A 211 -5.09 6.49 -6.45
CA GLN A 211 -6.36 6.56 -5.73
C GLN A 211 -6.89 5.15 -5.57
N GLY A 212 -7.33 4.79 -4.38
CA GLY A 212 -7.78 3.44 -4.04
C GLY A 212 -9.08 3.45 -3.27
N THR A 213 -9.84 2.37 -3.41
CA THR A 213 -11.00 2.08 -2.59
C THR A 213 -11.08 0.60 -2.24
N SER A 214 -11.55 0.31 -1.03
CA SER A 214 -11.88 -1.03 -0.58
C SER A 214 -13.27 -1.03 0.03
N TRP A 215 -13.99 -2.14 -0.09
CA TRP A 215 -15.31 -2.27 0.50
C TRP A 215 -15.58 -3.66 1.07
N LEU A 216 -16.29 -3.68 2.21
CA LEU A 216 -16.72 -4.89 2.91
C LEU A 216 -17.82 -5.64 2.13
N SER A 217 -17.83 -6.97 2.19
CA SER A 217 -18.85 -7.81 1.55
C SER A 217 -20.25 -7.53 2.07
N ALA A 218 -21.27 -7.49 1.20
CA ALA A 218 -22.60 -7.00 1.56
C ALA A 218 -23.26 -7.76 2.74
N ASP A 219 -22.87 -9.01 2.93
CA ASP A 219 -23.28 -9.95 3.97
C ASP A 219 -22.49 -9.83 5.28
N ASP A 220 -21.40 -9.06 5.31
CA ASP A 220 -20.59 -8.91 6.51
C ASP A 220 -21.29 -8.02 7.55
N GLU A 221 -21.48 -8.56 8.75
CA GLU A 221 -22.09 -7.91 9.92
C GLU A 221 -21.23 -6.76 10.47
N ILE A 222 -19.91 -6.86 10.32
CA ILE A 222 -18.99 -5.80 10.75
C ILE A 222 -19.06 -4.64 9.77
N ARG A 223 -19.13 -3.44 10.33
CA ARG A 223 -19.26 -2.18 9.61
C ARG A 223 -18.15 -1.23 10.03
N ASN A 224 -17.70 -0.41 9.10
CA ASN A 224 -16.83 0.70 9.39
C ASN A 224 -17.60 1.73 10.24
N ARG A 225 -16.90 2.34 11.19
CA ARG A 225 -17.40 3.53 11.88
C ARG A 225 -16.83 4.76 11.18
N VAL A 226 -17.70 5.65 10.73
CA VAL A 226 -17.28 6.85 9.99
C VAL A 226 -16.70 7.86 10.97
N THR A 227 -15.38 7.89 11.09
CA THR A 227 -14.63 8.88 11.89
C THR A 227 -13.49 9.46 11.08
N ASN A 228 -13.70 10.68 10.59
CA ASN A 228 -12.72 11.43 9.84
C ASN A 228 -12.39 12.70 10.62
N SER A 229 -11.37 12.64 11.48
CA SER A 229 -10.99 13.73 12.41
C SER A 229 -9.48 13.82 12.63
N ALA A 230 -8.67 13.43 11.64
CA ALA A 230 -7.20 13.43 11.71
C ALA A 230 -6.60 14.69 11.06
N GLU A 231 -6.48 15.77 11.81
CA GLU A 231 -6.04 17.07 11.26
C GLU A 231 -4.94 17.75 12.09
N ARG A 232 -4.95 17.59 13.40
CA ARG A 232 -4.15 18.40 14.32
C ARG A 232 -2.72 17.90 14.46
N MET A 233 -2.47 16.59 14.43
CA MET A 233 -1.17 16.03 14.82
C MET A 233 0.02 16.49 13.97
N PRO A 234 -0.11 16.70 12.65
CA PRO A 234 0.97 17.28 11.85
C PRO A 234 1.35 18.71 12.27
N ASN A 235 0.47 19.45 12.96
CA ASN A 235 0.77 20.79 13.49
C ASN A 235 1.58 20.77 14.80
N ILE A 236 1.79 19.58 15.39
CA ILE A 236 2.55 19.40 16.63
C ILE A 236 3.93 18.81 16.34
N LEU A 237 4.01 17.84 15.43
CA LEU A 237 5.27 17.20 15.05
C LEU A 237 6.21 18.22 14.38
N PRO A 238 7.52 18.13 14.62
CA PRO A 238 8.49 19.05 14.01
C PRO A 238 8.66 18.79 12.51
N ALA A 239 9.03 19.83 11.77
CA ALA A 239 9.14 19.80 10.32
C ALA A 239 10.11 18.75 9.79
N ASP A 240 11.14 18.39 10.56
CA ASP A 240 12.17 17.40 10.23
C ASP A 240 11.77 15.94 10.48
N THR A 241 10.52 15.69 10.91
CA THR A 241 9.96 14.34 11.07
C THR A 241 10.19 13.48 9.82
N LEU A 242 10.79 12.30 10.02
CA LEU A 242 11.17 11.36 8.95
C LEU A 242 10.02 10.45 8.55
N ILE A 243 9.25 9.98 9.54
CA ILE A 243 8.09 9.09 9.35
C ILE A 243 6.97 9.62 10.22
N MET A 244 5.74 9.62 9.71
CA MET A 244 4.56 9.90 10.50
C MET A 244 3.45 8.91 10.12
N THR A 245 2.75 8.38 11.13
CA THR A 245 1.39 7.87 10.95
C THR A 245 0.46 8.60 11.92
N SER A 246 -0.76 8.90 11.49
CA SER A 246 -1.75 9.64 12.28
C SER A 246 -3.15 9.12 12.01
N GLY A 247 -4.05 9.28 12.98
CA GLY A 247 -5.45 8.91 12.83
C GLY A 247 -6.37 9.62 13.81
N GLY A 248 -7.66 9.67 13.51
CA GLY A 248 -8.63 10.49 14.21
C GLY A 248 -9.12 9.93 15.56
N ASN A 249 -8.98 8.64 15.79
CA ASN A 249 -9.50 7.96 16.98
C ASN A 249 -8.71 6.66 17.27
N LEU A 250 -7.75 6.71 18.20
CA LEU A 250 -6.90 5.56 18.51
C LEU A 250 -7.69 4.40 19.12
N ARG A 251 -8.67 4.68 19.97
CA ARG A 251 -9.55 3.64 20.54
C ARG A 251 -10.28 2.87 19.45
N GLN A 252 -10.86 3.60 18.50
CA GLN A 252 -11.55 2.94 17.41
C GLN A 252 -10.59 2.17 16.52
N LEU A 253 -9.42 2.71 16.20
CA LEU A 253 -8.41 1.97 15.44
C LEU A 253 -8.06 0.64 16.11
N TRP A 254 -7.87 0.64 17.43
CA TRP A 254 -7.58 -0.56 18.20
C TRP A 254 -8.75 -1.57 18.21
N GLN A 255 -9.99 -1.08 18.30
CA GLN A 255 -11.21 -1.90 18.21
C GLN A 255 -11.33 -2.54 16.83
N ASP A 256 -11.24 -1.75 15.76
CA ASP A 256 -11.33 -2.22 14.38
C ASP A 256 -10.23 -3.25 14.07
N TYR A 257 -9.01 -3.04 14.60
CA TYR A 257 -7.92 -4.01 14.51
C TYR A 257 -8.25 -5.31 15.26
N SER A 258 -8.74 -5.19 16.49
CA SER A 258 -9.09 -6.32 17.35
C SER A 258 -10.19 -7.20 16.77
N ASP A 259 -11.19 -6.59 16.14
CA ASP A 259 -12.34 -7.30 15.56
C ASP A 259 -11.99 -7.98 14.22
N ARG A 260 -10.96 -7.49 13.52
CA ARG A 260 -10.56 -7.99 12.19
C ARG A 260 -9.46 -9.04 12.25
N VAL A 261 -8.56 -8.96 13.22
CA VAL A 261 -7.42 -9.88 13.33
C VAL A 261 -7.70 -10.93 14.39
N THR A 262 -8.20 -12.09 13.95
CA THR A 262 -8.53 -13.23 14.81
C THR A 262 -7.46 -14.34 14.80
N ALA A 263 -6.57 -14.33 13.80
CA ALA A 263 -5.51 -15.32 13.68
C ALA A 263 -4.45 -15.14 14.79
N PRO A 264 -3.99 -16.22 15.45
CA PRO A 264 -2.99 -16.16 16.51
C PRO A 264 -1.58 -15.97 15.93
N THR A 265 -1.29 -14.75 15.47
CA THR A 265 0.03 -14.32 14.97
C THR A 265 0.79 -13.55 16.06
N GLU A 266 2.08 -13.27 15.86
CA GLU A 266 2.85 -12.41 16.77
C GLU A 266 2.22 -11.02 16.95
N LEU A 267 1.55 -10.53 15.91
CA LEU A 267 0.84 -9.26 15.89
C LEU A 267 -0.60 -9.37 16.43
N SER A 268 -1.05 -10.51 16.97
CA SER A 268 -2.44 -10.63 17.41
C SER A 268 -2.78 -9.62 18.54
N PRO A 269 -4.02 -9.12 18.59
CA PRO A 269 -4.49 -8.24 19.66
C PRO A 269 -4.23 -8.80 21.07
N ASP A 270 -4.39 -10.12 21.24
CA ASP A 270 -4.16 -10.80 22.51
C ASP A 270 -2.69 -10.85 22.93
N ASN A 271 -1.76 -10.90 21.97
CA ASN A 271 -0.33 -10.79 22.28
C ASN A 271 0.01 -9.41 22.81
N PHE A 272 -0.53 -8.35 22.22
CA PHE A 272 -0.35 -6.99 22.74
C PHE A 272 -0.94 -6.82 24.14
N ARG A 273 -2.17 -7.32 24.37
CA ARG A 273 -2.78 -7.32 25.72
C ARG A 273 -1.89 -8.02 26.74
N ARG A 274 -1.40 -9.22 26.41
CA ARG A 274 -0.48 -9.98 27.27
C ARG A 274 0.86 -9.28 27.46
N ALA A 275 1.45 -8.71 26.40
CA ALA A 275 2.72 -8.00 26.47
C ALA A 275 2.61 -6.80 27.41
N ILE A 276 1.57 -5.97 27.25
CA ILE A 276 1.33 -4.82 28.13
C ILE A 276 1.03 -5.27 29.57
N GLY A 277 0.16 -6.25 29.75
CA GLY A 277 -0.18 -6.76 31.09
C GLY A 277 1.01 -7.36 31.83
N SER A 278 1.83 -8.16 31.15
CA SER A 278 3.03 -8.77 31.75
C SER A 278 4.12 -7.74 32.06
N THR A 279 4.33 -6.75 31.18
CA THR A 279 5.37 -5.74 31.36
C THR A 279 4.99 -4.71 32.41
N THR A 280 3.79 -4.13 32.30
CA THR A 280 3.37 -2.99 33.13
C THR A 280 2.43 -3.36 34.27
N GLY A 281 1.73 -4.50 34.19
CA GLY A 281 0.64 -4.84 35.11
C GLY A 281 -0.70 -4.17 34.77
N LEU A 282 -0.79 -3.46 33.64
CA LEU A 282 -1.99 -2.76 33.19
C LEU A 282 -2.86 -3.61 32.26
N ASP A 283 -4.17 -3.38 32.33
CA ASP A 283 -5.10 -3.84 31.30
C ASP A 283 -5.03 -2.87 30.11
N LEU A 284 -4.56 -3.35 28.94
CA LEU A 284 -4.40 -2.51 27.75
C LEU A 284 -5.71 -1.82 27.36
N ASP A 285 -6.83 -2.54 27.38
CA ASP A 285 -8.09 -2.01 26.90
C ASP A 285 -8.64 -0.96 27.89
N LYS A 286 -8.64 -1.28 29.19
CA LYS A 286 -9.25 -0.44 30.24
C LYS A 286 -8.35 0.68 30.76
N ASP A 287 -7.08 0.38 31.01
CA ASP A 287 -6.18 1.35 31.63
C ASP A 287 -5.53 2.28 30.60
N LEU A 288 -5.37 1.84 29.34
CA LEU A 288 -4.70 2.63 28.29
C LEU A 288 -5.67 3.07 27.19
N ILE A 289 -6.28 2.14 26.47
CA ILE A 289 -7.07 2.48 25.26
C ILE A 289 -8.36 3.25 25.59
N GLU A 290 -8.96 3.02 26.77
CA GLU A 290 -10.22 3.64 27.21
C GLU A 290 -10.18 5.17 27.38
N TRP A 291 -9.03 5.84 27.34
CA TRP A 291 -8.98 7.31 27.34
C TRP A 291 -8.45 7.89 26.02
N MET A 292 -8.17 7.04 25.04
CA MET A 292 -7.53 7.41 23.77
C MET A 292 -8.53 7.51 22.60
N SER A 293 -9.75 8.04 22.82
CA SER A 293 -10.73 8.20 21.72
C SER A 293 -10.64 9.52 20.96
N GLY A 294 -9.46 10.15 20.96
CA GLY A 294 -9.15 11.34 20.17
C GLY A 294 -8.09 11.05 19.10
N GLU A 295 -7.66 12.12 18.44
CA GLU A 295 -6.63 12.03 17.41
C GLU A 295 -5.30 11.55 18.01
N PHE A 296 -4.49 10.84 17.23
CA PHE A 296 -3.17 10.38 17.62
C PHE A 296 -2.18 10.46 16.47
N ALA A 297 -0.88 10.47 16.80
CA ALA A 297 0.19 10.27 15.84
C ALA A 297 1.40 9.56 16.45
N ILE A 298 2.14 8.89 15.58
CA ILE A 298 3.45 8.32 15.84
C ILE A 298 4.41 8.93 14.84
N GLY A 299 5.47 9.56 15.32
CA GLY A 299 6.51 10.19 14.51
C GLY A 299 7.88 9.60 14.78
N LEU A 300 8.69 9.40 13.74
CA LEU A 300 10.13 9.18 13.87
C LEU A 300 10.82 10.53 13.67
N VAL A 301 11.38 11.09 14.75
CA VAL A 301 11.93 12.44 14.79
C VAL A 301 13.45 12.37 14.95
N PRO A 302 14.23 13.02 14.07
CA PRO A 302 15.67 13.01 14.19
C PRO A 302 16.13 13.84 15.39
N PHE A 303 17.27 13.48 15.96
CA PHE A 303 17.98 14.29 16.96
C PHE A 303 19.48 14.11 16.84
N THR A 304 20.22 15.11 17.29
CA THR A 304 21.67 15.09 17.41
C THR A 304 22.06 15.31 18.86
N GLN A 305 22.89 14.42 19.40
CA GLN A 305 23.57 14.67 20.67
C GLN A 305 24.96 15.22 20.37
N THR A 306 25.43 16.15 21.20
CA THR A 306 26.75 16.77 21.02
C THR A 306 27.84 15.70 21.01
N GLY A 307 28.61 15.63 19.92
CA GLY A 307 29.71 14.68 19.78
C GLY A 307 29.33 13.25 19.36
N THR A 308 28.08 13.00 18.98
CA THR A 308 27.63 11.70 18.43
C THR A 308 27.11 11.86 17.00
N ALA A 309 26.99 10.74 16.29
CA ALA A 309 26.28 10.70 15.02
C ALA A 309 24.78 11.07 15.22
N PRO A 310 24.12 11.63 14.18
CA PRO A 310 22.68 11.80 14.16
C PRO A 310 21.95 10.48 14.45
N SER A 311 20.85 10.57 15.19
CA SER A 311 19.99 9.44 15.52
C SER A 311 18.53 9.84 15.42
N ALA A 312 17.62 8.92 15.71
CA ALA A 312 16.19 9.18 15.69
C ALA A 312 15.51 8.63 16.95
N GLY A 313 14.49 9.35 17.40
CA GLY A 313 13.62 8.97 18.50
C GLY A 313 12.17 8.87 18.04
N VAL A 314 11.35 8.19 18.85
CA VAL A 314 9.94 7.99 18.56
C VAL A 314 9.12 8.97 19.38
N MET A 315 8.29 9.76 18.72
CA MET A 315 7.31 10.64 19.34
C MET A 315 5.92 10.00 19.23
N LEU A 316 5.28 9.75 20.36
CA LEU A 316 3.87 9.37 20.44
C LEU A 316 3.07 10.58 20.89
N LEU A 317 1.98 10.88 20.19
CA LEU A 317 1.02 11.92 20.54
C LEU A 317 -0.37 11.30 20.60
N VAL A 318 -1.11 11.55 21.68
CA VAL A 318 -2.50 11.08 21.82
C VAL A 318 -3.35 12.15 22.46
N GLN A 319 -4.41 12.56 21.78
CA GLN A 319 -5.44 13.42 22.35
C GLN A 319 -6.33 12.60 23.29
N ALA A 320 -6.22 12.88 24.58
CA ALA A 320 -7.00 12.20 25.60
C ALA A 320 -8.46 12.68 25.58
N SER A 321 -9.38 11.72 25.52
CA SER A 321 -10.81 11.97 25.72
C SER A 321 -11.17 12.10 27.20
N ASP A 322 -10.40 11.44 28.07
CA ASP A 322 -10.51 11.56 29.52
C ASP A 322 -9.11 11.82 30.10
N ARG A 323 -8.85 13.08 30.44
CA ARG A 323 -7.58 13.52 31.01
C ARG A 323 -7.29 12.87 32.37
N ARG A 324 -8.32 12.68 33.20
CA ARG A 324 -8.15 12.12 34.55
C ARG A 324 -7.79 10.64 34.47
N ALA A 325 -8.44 9.89 33.58
CA ALA A 325 -8.10 8.50 33.33
C ALA A 325 -6.67 8.35 32.78
N ALA A 326 -6.27 9.23 31.85
CA ALA A 326 -4.90 9.26 31.34
C ALA A 326 -3.85 9.56 32.43
N ASP A 327 -4.10 10.53 33.31
CA ASP A 327 -3.20 10.83 34.43
C ASP A 327 -3.10 9.64 35.40
N ALA A 328 -4.20 8.94 35.68
CA ALA A 328 -4.18 7.71 36.49
C ALA A 328 -3.37 6.59 35.83
N ALA A 329 -3.50 6.42 34.52
CA ALA A 329 -2.71 5.46 33.75
C ALA A 329 -1.22 5.78 33.80
N PHE A 330 -0.85 7.06 33.66
CA PHE A 330 0.53 7.51 33.76
C PHE A 330 1.15 7.27 35.14
N VAL A 331 0.40 7.44 36.23
CA VAL A 331 0.87 7.11 37.58
C VAL A 331 1.22 5.62 37.70
N LYS A 332 0.36 4.74 37.19
CA LYS A 332 0.63 3.30 37.19
C LYS A 332 1.83 2.93 36.30
N LEU A 333 1.98 3.58 35.14
CA LEU A 333 3.14 3.40 34.27
C LEU A 333 4.43 3.85 34.96
N ASP A 334 4.45 5.03 35.57
CA ASP A 334 5.59 5.52 36.37
C ASP A 334 6.00 4.50 37.45
N GLU A 335 5.02 3.97 38.17
CA GLU A 335 5.25 2.99 39.22
C GLU A 335 5.81 1.68 38.66
N ALA A 336 5.29 1.19 37.52
CA ALA A 336 5.81 0.02 36.85
C ALA A 336 7.27 0.22 36.37
N MET A 337 7.56 1.36 35.74
CA MET A 337 8.92 1.69 35.28
C MET A 337 9.92 1.76 36.45
N LYS A 338 9.50 2.38 37.56
CA LYS A 338 10.33 2.51 38.77
C LYS A 338 10.55 1.16 39.47
N THR A 339 9.49 0.40 39.70
CA THR A 339 9.53 -0.78 40.59
C THR A 339 9.97 -2.05 39.88
N ARG A 340 9.52 -2.27 38.63
CA ARG A 340 9.82 -3.49 37.88
C ARG A 340 11.11 -3.39 37.07
N TYR A 341 11.39 -2.21 36.53
CA TYR A 341 12.50 -1.98 35.61
C TYR A 341 13.62 -1.11 36.18
N GLN A 342 13.46 -0.60 37.41
CA GLN A 342 14.45 0.22 38.10
C GLN A 342 14.82 1.50 37.32
N PHE A 343 13.88 2.02 36.51
CA PHE A 343 14.07 3.32 35.88
C PHE A 343 14.03 4.40 36.96
N GLU A 344 14.90 5.39 36.84
CA GLU A 344 14.74 6.64 37.57
C GLU A 344 13.56 7.42 36.98
N VAL A 345 12.52 7.62 37.79
CA VAL A 345 11.35 8.41 37.42
C VAL A 345 11.44 9.74 38.14
N SER A 346 11.70 10.82 37.39
CA SER A 346 11.92 12.15 37.97
C SER A 346 11.11 13.24 37.25
N PRO A 347 10.52 14.19 38.01
CA PRO A 347 9.92 15.38 37.42
C PRO A 347 10.99 16.30 36.85
N ALA A 348 10.68 16.97 35.76
CA ALA A 348 11.53 17.98 35.14
C ALA A 348 10.68 19.05 34.45
N GLU A 349 11.34 20.03 33.84
CA GLU A 349 10.69 21.11 33.10
C GLU A 349 11.41 21.33 31.77
N ILE A 350 10.64 21.50 30.69
CA ILE A 350 11.16 21.83 29.36
C ILE A 350 10.34 23.02 28.85
N GLY A 351 11.01 24.15 28.63
CA GLY A 351 10.37 25.35 28.09
C GLY A 351 9.21 25.87 28.94
N GLY A 352 9.27 25.79 30.27
CA GLY A 352 8.17 26.22 31.14
C GLY A 352 7.05 25.19 31.34
N LYS A 353 7.14 24.01 30.70
CA LYS A 353 6.11 22.97 30.78
C LYS A 353 6.61 21.79 31.64
N PRO A 354 5.81 21.30 32.60
CA PRO A 354 6.19 20.17 33.44
C PRO A 354 6.22 18.88 32.62
N VAL A 355 7.25 18.08 32.83
CA VAL A 355 7.44 16.76 32.21
C VAL A 355 7.89 15.73 33.24
N THR A 356 7.77 14.45 32.90
CA THR A 356 8.31 13.34 33.69
C THR A 356 9.29 12.56 32.83
N ASN A 357 10.49 12.34 33.35
CA ASN A 357 11.53 11.55 32.69
C ASN A 357 11.59 10.16 33.29
N TRP A 358 11.70 9.14 32.44
CA TRP A 358 12.09 7.78 32.81
C TRP A 358 13.48 7.54 32.23
N THR A 359 14.47 7.35 33.10
CA THR A 359 15.85 7.05 32.69
C THR A 359 16.22 5.64 33.12
N SER A 360 16.60 4.79 32.17
CA SER A 360 17.00 3.41 32.48
C SER A 360 18.29 3.39 33.30
N PRO A 361 18.58 2.27 34.00
CA PRO A 361 19.91 2.00 34.48
C PRO A 361 20.95 2.20 33.36
N PHE A 362 22.11 2.77 33.70
CA PHE A 362 23.18 3.11 32.76
C PHE A 362 22.81 4.15 31.67
N SER A 363 21.66 4.82 31.79
CA SER A 363 21.20 5.89 30.88
C SER A 363 21.10 5.50 29.40
N ALA A 364 20.94 4.21 29.09
CA ALA A 364 20.83 3.72 27.72
C ALA A 364 19.49 4.11 27.05
N ILE A 365 18.41 4.19 27.83
CA ILE A 365 17.09 4.58 27.36
C ILE A 365 16.59 5.75 28.20
N ARG A 366 16.13 6.79 27.51
CA ARG A 366 15.41 7.91 28.13
C ARG A 366 14.04 8.05 27.47
N VAL A 367 13.01 8.19 28.30
CA VAL A 367 11.66 8.53 27.90
C VAL A 367 11.27 9.82 28.58
N THR A 368 10.71 10.78 27.84
CA THR A 368 10.10 11.99 28.41
C THR A 368 8.63 11.98 28.08
N ARG A 369 7.77 12.08 29.08
CA ARG A 369 6.32 12.19 28.89
C ARG A 369 5.79 13.49 29.48
N GLY A 370 4.66 13.96 28.96
CA GLY A 370 4.01 15.15 29.47
C GLY A 370 2.76 15.51 28.68
N TRP A 371 2.38 16.78 28.78
CA TRP A 371 1.14 17.28 28.20
C TRP A 371 1.35 18.55 27.42
N LEU A 372 0.68 18.63 26.28
CA LEU A 372 0.50 19.82 25.47
C LEU A 372 -0.92 20.36 25.68
N ASP A 373 -1.15 21.56 25.16
CA ASP A 373 -2.47 22.20 25.21
C ASP A 373 -3.52 21.36 24.47
N GLY A 374 -4.80 21.51 24.83
CA GLY A 374 -5.90 20.76 24.21
C GLY A 374 -5.85 19.24 24.47
N ASN A 375 -5.41 18.84 25.67
CA ASN A 375 -5.38 17.46 26.16
C ASN A 375 -4.57 16.48 25.31
N VAL A 376 -3.46 16.92 24.71
CA VAL A 376 -2.58 16.01 23.97
C VAL A 376 -1.48 15.53 24.91
N ALA A 377 -1.52 14.25 25.25
CA ALA A 377 -0.42 13.57 25.92
C ALA A 377 0.69 13.31 24.90
N PHE A 378 1.95 13.44 25.31
CA PHE A 378 3.08 13.01 24.51
C PHE A 378 3.98 12.04 25.26
N LEU A 379 4.63 11.15 24.52
CA LEU A 379 5.71 10.30 24.99
C LEU A 379 6.83 10.30 23.95
N ALA A 380 7.98 10.85 24.34
CA ALA A 380 9.19 10.96 23.55
C ALA A 380 10.18 9.88 24.00
N LEU A 381 10.41 8.89 23.16
CA LEU A 381 11.38 7.82 23.38
C LEU A 381 12.68 8.13 22.64
N ASN A 382 13.80 8.02 23.36
CA ASN A 382 15.16 8.22 22.87
C ASN A 382 15.50 9.69 22.53
N GLY A 383 16.68 10.13 22.98
CA GLY A 383 17.16 11.49 22.76
C GLY A 383 16.37 12.59 23.49
N SER A 384 16.60 13.84 23.08
CA SER A 384 15.98 15.05 23.63
C SER A 384 14.85 15.59 22.74
N ILE A 385 14.14 14.69 22.03
CA ILE A 385 13.13 15.08 21.03
C ILE A 385 11.92 15.82 21.62
N ALA A 386 11.64 15.70 22.92
CA ALA A 386 10.57 16.48 23.58
C ALA A 386 10.78 18.00 23.45
N GLN A 387 12.03 18.46 23.31
CA GLN A 387 12.37 19.88 23.12
C GLN A 387 11.90 20.41 21.76
N SER A 388 11.66 19.55 20.77
CA SER A 388 11.18 19.95 19.44
C SER A 388 9.69 20.34 19.40
N ILE A 389 8.94 19.97 20.45
CA ILE A 389 7.49 20.20 20.55
C ILE A 389 7.09 21.09 21.75
N LEU A 390 8.03 21.40 22.64
CA LEU A 390 7.80 22.20 23.85
C LEU A 390 8.57 23.53 23.83
N PRO A 391 7.96 24.65 24.28
CA PRO A 391 6.57 24.78 24.75
C PRO A 391 5.53 24.70 23.62
N GLN A 392 5.93 25.04 22.39
CA GLN A 392 5.17 24.85 21.17
C GLN A 392 6.18 24.73 20.02
N THR A 393 5.89 23.89 19.02
CA THR A 393 6.72 23.80 17.82
C THR A 393 6.67 25.10 17.01
N THR A 394 7.83 25.59 16.57
CA THR A 394 7.95 26.80 15.73
C THR A 394 7.99 26.47 14.24
N ALA A 395 8.28 25.21 13.89
CA ALA A 395 8.34 24.70 12.53
C ALA A 395 7.57 23.37 12.48
N PRO A 396 6.24 23.41 12.36
CA PRO A 396 5.43 22.20 12.33
C PRO A 396 5.56 21.43 11.00
N LEU A 397 5.39 20.11 11.05
CA LEU A 397 5.35 19.23 9.88
C LEU A 397 4.26 19.63 8.88
N ALA A 398 3.11 20.12 9.35
CA ALA A 398 2.03 20.62 8.49
C ALA A 398 2.46 21.77 7.56
N ALA A 399 3.51 22.51 7.92
CA ALA A 399 4.07 23.61 7.13
C ALA A 399 5.27 23.17 6.26
N ASP A 400 5.74 21.93 6.38
CA ASP A 400 6.83 21.41 5.57
C ASP A 400 6.36 21.20 4.11
N PRO A 401 7.03 21.79 3.10
CA PRO A 401 6.59 21.68 1.71
C PRO A 401 6.60 20.24 1.17
N ALA A 402 7.54 19.41 1.62
CA ALA A 402 7.61 18.01 1.19
C ALA A 402 6.43 17.20 1.77
N PHE A 403 6.06 17.45 3.03
CA PHE A 403 4.86 16.90 3.65
C PHE A 403 3.59 17.33 2.92
N GLN A 404 3.42 18.63 2.65
CA GLN A 404 2.24 19.16 1.95
C GLN A 404 2.10 18.54 0.56
N ALA A 405 3.19 18.50 -0.21
CA ALA A 405 3.18 17.89 -1.53
C ALA A 405 2.80 16.40 -1.45
N ALA A 406 3.44 15.63 -0.57
CA ALA A 406 3.20 14.19 -0.44
C ALA A 406 1.79 13.84 0.07
N THR A 407 1.18 14.69 0.90
CA THR A 407 -0.12 14.44 1.54
C THR A 407 -1.29 15.21 0.91
N THR A 408 -1.08 15.86 -0.24
CA THR A 408 -2.15 16.52 -0.99
C THR A 408 -3.20 15.51 -1.41
N SER A 409 -4.45 15.71 -0.99
CA SER A 409 -5.58 14.81 -1.23
C SER A 409 -6.91 15.57 -1.25
N THR A 410 -7.88 15.01 -1.97
CA THR A 410 -9.28 15.49 -1.97
C THR A 410 -10.09 14.95 -0.79
N LEU A 411 -9.54 13.99 -0.04
CA LEU A 411 -10.18 13.38 1.11
C LEU A 411 -10.13 14.35 2.29
N ASN A 412 -11.20 15.14 2.45
CA ASN A 412 -11.36 16.09 3.55
C ASN A 412 -12.85 16.14 3.96
N PRO A 413 -13.20 15.82 5.22
CA PRO A 413 -12.33 15.38 6.31
C PRO A 413 -11.69 14.00 6.06
N ASN A 414 -10.59 13.68 6.75
CA ASN A 414 -9.83 12.43 6.60
C ASN A 414 -9.70 11.64 7.91
N SER A 415 -9.55 10.31 7.82
CA SER A 415 -9.40 9.41 8.98
C SER A 415 -7.96 9.26 9.46
N GLY A 416 -6.98 9.66 8.64
CA GLY A 416 -5.57 9.55 8.97
C GLY A 416 -4.65 9.86 7.80
N ARG A 417 -3.39 10.12 8.13
CA ARG A 417 -2.30 10.33 7.18
C ARG A 417 -1.07 9.50 7.53
N PHE A 418 -0.41 9.01 6.49
CA PHE A 418 0.93 8.45 6.55
C PHE A 418 1.88 9.35 5.75
N TYR A 419 3.10 9.52 6.25
CA TYR A 419 4.17 10.24 5.56
C TYR A 419 5.51 9.57 5.81
N LEU A 420 6.32 9.48 4.77
CA LEU A 420 7.68 8.96 4.78
C LEU A 420 8.56 9.90 3.95
N ASN A 421 9.57 10.49 4.58
CA ASN A 421 10.55 11.36 3.93
C ASN A 421 11.83 10.57 3.62
N LEU A 422 11.91 10.00 2.42
CA LEU A 422 13.05 9.18 1.98
C LEU A 422 14.28 10.04 1.67
N ASP A 423 14.09 11.27 1.22
CA ASP A 423 15.17 12.24 1.02
C ASP A 423 15.97 12.45 2.30
N ARG A 424 15.30 12.71 3.42
CA ARG A 424 15.99 12.91 4.70
C ARG A 424 16.53 11.61 5.30
N LEU A 425 15.80 10.50 5.15
CA LEU A 425 16.25 9.19 5.64
C LEU A 425 17.53 8.70 4.98
N THR A 426 17.75 9.05 3.71
CA THR A 426 18.96 8.64 2.96
C THR A 426 20.13 9.62 3.13
N GLN A 427 19.86 10.86 3.56
CA GLN A 427 20.89 11.90 3.76
C GLN A 427 21.45 11.96 5.17
N GLN A 428 20.62 11.63 6.18
CA GLN A 428 21.12 11.49 7.54
C GLN A 428 21.68 10.08 7.64
N ASP A 429 22.88 9.88 8.19
CA ASP A 429 23.45 8.57 8.57
C ASP A 429 22.61 7.84 9.65
N THR A 430 21.31 8.14 9.72
CA THR A 430 20.31 7.49 10.52
C THR A 430 20.11 6.10 9.94
N PRO A 431 20.40 5.03 10.69
CA PRO A 431 20.13 3.69 10.22
C PRO A 431 18.61 3.55 10.06
N PHE A 432 18.10 3.66 8.83
CA PHE A 432 16.75 3.22 8.53
C PHE A 432 16.77 1.71 8.76
N LEU A 433 16.31 1.28 9.94
CA LEU A 433 16.43 -0.11 10.42
C LEU A 433 15.86 -1.14 9.43
N LEU A 434 14.96 -0.69 8.54
CA LEU A 434 14.34 -1.52 7.50
C LEU A 434 15.10 -1.50 6.16
N PHE A 435 15.98 -0.52 5.88
CA PHE A 435 16.72 -0.44 4.60
C PHE A 435 17.60 -1.67 4.33
N PRO A 436 18.38 -2.18 5.31
CA PRO A 436 19.24 -3.33 5.08
C PRO A 436 18.43 -4.62 4.84
N LEU A 437 17.18 -4.66 5.31
CA LEU A 437 16.27 -5.79 5.12
C LEU A 437 15.63 -5.81 3.73
N LEU A 438 15.65 -4.70 2.99
CA LEU A 438 15.17 -4.68 1.62
C LEU A 438 16.13 -5.45 0.71
N PRO A 439 15.61 -6.27 -0.23
CA PRO A 439 16.42 -6.86 -1.29
C PRO A 439 17.20 -5.77 -2.05
N PRO A 440 18.44 -6.03 -2.51
CA PRO A 440 19.27 -5.03 -3.17
C PRO A 440 18.58 -4.33 -4.35
N GLN A 441 17.80 -5.08 -5.14
CA GLN A 441 17.05 -4.54 -6.28
C GLN A 441 15.99 -3.52 -5.82
N THR A 442 15.32 -3.77 -4.69
CA THR A 442 14.31 -2.86 -4.14
C THR A 442 14.92 -1.56 -3.61
N ARG A 443 16.16 -1.61 -3.09
CA ARG A 443 16.85 -0.43 -2.57
C ARG A 443 17.06 0.63 -3.64
N GLU A 444 17.47 0.24 -4.85
CA GLU A 444 17.69 1.15 -5.97
C GLU A 444 16.42 1.91 -6.38
N PHE A 445 15.25 1.27 -6.29
CA PHE A 445 13.97 1.94 -6.55
C PHE A 445 13.56 2.86 -5.41
N VAL A 446 13.81 2.48 -4.15
CA VAL A 446 13.56 3.34 -2.98
C VAL A 446 14.42 4.60 -3.03
N GLU A 447 15.67 4.51 -3.47
CA GLU A 447 16.56 5.67 -3.66
C GLU A 447 16.05 6.67 -4.71
N ALA A 448 15.23 6.22 -5.67
CA ALA A 448 14.59 7.10 -6.64
C ALA A 448 13.37 7.83 -6.08
N MET A 449 12.84 7.43 -4.93
CA MET A 449 11.71 8.09 -4.29
C MET A 449 12.18 9.21 -3.35
N GLN A 450 11.46 10.32 -3.36
CA GLN A 450 11.70 11.44 -2.45
C GLN A 450 10.87 11.32 -1.17
N SER A 451 9.60 10.96 -1.33
CA SER A 451 8.68 10.81 -0.23
C SER A 451 7.48 9.96 -0.63
N ILE A 452 6.85 9.34 0.36
CA ILE A 452 5.54 8.68 0.21
C ILE A 452 4.58 9.38 1.15
N GLY A 453 3.42 9.78 0.65
CA GLY A 453 2.31 10.23 1.48
C GLY A 453 1.05 9.44 1.17
N ALA A 454 0.26 9.17 2.19
CA ALA A 454 -1.06 8.57 2.04
C ALA A 454 -2.07 9.29 2.93
N THR A 455 -3.27 9.52 2.41
CA THR A 455 -4.42 10.03 3.17
C THR A 455 -5.54 9.01 3.06
N GLY A 456 -6.13 8.62 4.18
CA GLY A 456 -7.27 7.72 4.23
C GLY A 456 -8.54 8.43 4.66
N ALA A 457 -9.70 7.95 4.22
CA ALA A 457 -11.00 8.37 4.73
C ALA A 457 -12.01 7.22 4.70
N VAL A 458 -12.80 7.09 5.75
CA VAL A 458 -13.97 6.21 5.75
C VAL A 458 -15.11 6.96 5.07
N VAL A 459 -15.62 6.42 3.96
CA VAL A 459 -16.65 7.08 3.15
C VAL A 459 -18.04 6.77 3.68
N ASP A 460 -18.27 5.49 3.99
CA ASP A 460 -19.49 4.97 4.56
C ASP A 460 -19.19 3.75 5.43
N ASP A 461 -20.23 3.09 5.93
CA ASP A 461 -20.11 1.98 6.85
C ASP A 461 -19.57 0.69 6.19
N ARG A 462 -19.28 0.69 4.88
CA ARG A 462 -18.65 -0.43 4.17
C ARG A 462 -17.43 -0.04 3.37
N THR A 463 -17.27 1.23 3.02
CA THR A 463 -16.31 1.71 2.03
C THR A 463 -15.24 2.60 2.65
N THR A 464 -13.98 2.32 2.31
CA THR A 464 -12.84 3.18 2.63
C THR A 464 -12.17 3.66 1.35
N ARG A 465 -11.66 4.89 1.39
CA ARG A 465 -10.90 5.54 0.33
C ARG A 465 -9.51 5.88 0.81
N TYR A 466 -8.56 5.83 -0.12
CA TYR A 466 -7.17 6.19 0.13
C TYR A 466 -6.61 6.92 -1.09
N ASP A 467 -5.89 8.01 -0.85
CA ASP A 467 -5.09 8.69 -1.86
C ASP A 467 -3.62 8.53 -1.46
N VAL A 468 -2.81 7.93 -2.32
CA VAL A 468 -1.36 7.73 -2.13
C VAL A 468 -0.62 8.51 -3.20
N LEU A 469 0.44 9.22 -2.80
CA LEU A 469 1.38 9.84 -3.72
C LEU A 469 2.79 9.36 -3.40
N VAL A 470 3.44 8.76 -4.39
CA VAL A 470 4.87 8.43 -4.36
C VAL A 470 5.58 9.49 -5.20
N ARG A 471 6.33 10.39 -4.53
CA ARG A 471 7.09 11.43 -5.22
C ARG A 471 8.43 10.88 -5.67
N LEU A 472 8.80 11.15 -6.92
CA LEU A 472 9.97 10.59 -7.56
C LEU A 472 11.02 11.68 -7.84
N ARG A 473 12.29 11.33 -7.70
CA ARG A 473 13.40 12.18 -8.13
C ARG A 473 13.38 12.29 -9.65
N LYS A 474 13.46 13.52 -10.16
CA LYS A 474 13.63 13.77 -11.59
C LYS A 474 15.08 13.55 -12.00
N ASN A 475 15.26 12.93 -13.17
CA ASN A 475 16.54 12.93 -13.87
C ASN A 475 16.41 13.92 -15.04
N GLU A 476 17.33 14.86 -15.16
CA GLU A 476 17.29 15.88 -16.24
C GLU A 476 17.81 15.32 -17.58
N ASP A 477 18.62 14.26 -17.53
CA ASP A 477 19.22 13.63 -18.71
C ASP A 477 18.47 12.36 -19.12
N ILE A 478 17.24 12.51 -19.62
CA ILE A 478 16.44 11.39 -20.17
C ILE A 478 16.84 11.17 -21.63
N LYS A 479 17.35 9.97 -21.95
CA LYS A 479 17.65 9.56 -23.32
C LYS A 479 16.51 8.74 -23.91
N PRO A 480 16.28 8.78 -25.23
CA PRO A 480 15.34 7.87 -25.87
C PRO A 480 15.75 6.41 -25.64
N LEU A 481 14.77 5.52 -25.47
CA LEU A 481 15.03 4.08 -25.43
C LEU A 481 15.70 3.63 -26.74
N PRO A 482 16.65 2.67 -26.69
CA PRO A 482 17.25 2.08 -27.88
C PRO A 482 16.18 1.58 -28.84
N SER A 483 16.36 1.75 -30.15
CA SER A 483 15.48 1.12 -31.14
C SER A 483 15.57 -0.41 -31.06
N PRO A 484 14.49 -1.15 -31.34
CA PRO A 484 14.56 -2.60 -31.40
C PRO A 484 15.60 -3.05 -32.44
N THR A 485 16.48 -3.96 -32.04
CA THR A 485 17.37 -4.65 -32.97
C THR A 485 16.52 -5.67 -33.71
N ASN A 486 16.23 -5.43 -35.00
CA ASN A 486 15.58 -6.44 -35.83
C ASN A 486 16.49 -7.68 -35.90
N PRO A 487 15.97 -8.90 -35.66
CA PRO A 487 16.67 -10.13 -36.02
C PRO A 487 16.81 -10.28 -37.54
#